data_AF-A0A4Y8S8B6-F1
#
_entry.id   AF-A0A4Y8S8B6-F1
#
_cell.length_a   1.000
_cell.length_b   1.000
_cell.length_c   1.000
_cell.angle_alpha   90.00
_cell.angle_beta   90.00
_cell.angle_gamma   90.00
#
_symmetry.space_group_name_H-M   'P 1'
#
loop_
_entity.id
_entity.type
_entity.pdbx_description
1 polymer ?
#
loop_
_entity_poly.entity_id
_entity_poly.type
_entity_poly.pdbx_seq_one_letter_code
_entity_poly.pdbx_strand_id
1 'polypeptide(L)'
;MKPRIALLLALLFIAPLCLAQTTRMDSLLLSFKAAGFDNAVQPASIELENYQEKIIPQLIALLSSKAYVKLQNTTFLIYPGNKALVMTHGSIIPYELDYVSVRAGWLLEQLTFNDFGYRTKGVDSDTYSRIMASYFAPGGHPVAQMRWQYKLSKKQIAHNRSILALKVKKWWQANHAGYTRFAALKAALQATYPYRVLLALQYLSRPETDCDNLKELYTTEVLPLLETLKQSANEAIRSKAVECLNDNPISNP
;
A
#
# COMPACT_ATOMS: atom_id res chain seq x y z
N MET A 1 43.61 -34.71 12.45
CA MET A 1 42.89 -34.44 11.18
C MET A 1 41.99 -33.24 11.39
N LYS A 2 42.07 -32.25 10.50
CA LYS A 2 41.81 -30.82 10.79
C LYS A 2 40.33 -30.44 10.68
N PRO A 3 39.71 -29.84 11.71
CA PRO A 3 38.34 -29.28 11.65
C PRO A 3 38.23 -27.99 10.79
N ARG A 4 39.30 -27.58 10.11
CA ARG A 4 39.36 -26.33 9.32
C ARG A 4 38.79 -26.44 7.90
N ILE A 5 38.57 -27.65 7.38
CA ILE A 5 38.06 -27.86 6.02
C ILE A 5 36.51 -27.78 5.97
N ALA A 6 35.83 -28.08 7.09
CA ALA A 6 34.37 -28.01 7.16
C ALA A 6 33.82 -26.57 7.12
N LEU A 7 34.56 -25.58 7.62
CA LEU A 7 34.10 -24.19 7.68
C LEU A 7 34.09 -23.48 6.30
N LEU A 8 34.99 -23.89 5.39
CA LEU A 8 35.12 -23.30 4.05
C LEU A 8 34.02 -23.79 3.07
N LEU A 9 33.52 -25.01 3.26
CA LEU A 9 32.42 -25.55 2.45
C LEU A 9 31.05 -24.98 2.86
N ALA A 10 30.85 -24.61 4.13
CA ALA A 10 29.62 -23.97 4.59
C ALA A 10 29.46 -22.53 4.05
N LEU A 11 30.57 -21.81 3.82
CA LEU A 11 30.56 -20.44 3.27
C LEU A 11 30.24 -20.38 1.77
N LEU A 12 30.49 -21.46 1.01
CA LEU A 12 30.24 -21.52 -0.43
C LEU A 12 28.76 -21.79 -0.80
N PHE A 13 27.94 -22.27 0.13
CA PHE A 13 26.51 -22.52 -0.10
C PHE A 13 25.57 -21.37 0.30
N ILE A 14 26.05 -20.35 1.01
CA ILE A 14 25.21 -19.21 1.47
C ILE A 14 25.18 -18.08 0.42
N ALA A 15 26.24 -17.93 -0.38
CA ALA A 15 26.34 -16.88 -1.41
C ALA A 15 25.30 -16.97 -2.56
N PRO A 16 24.94 -18.15 -3.12
CA PRO A 16 24.01 -18.19 -4.26
C PRO A 16 22.55 -17.88 -3.89
N LEU A 17 22.15 -18.09 -2.64
CA LEU A 17 20.79 -17.79 -2.17
C LEU A 17 20.51 -16.29 -2.10
N CYS A 18 21.49 -15.47 -1.72
CA CYS A 18 21.34 -14.01 -1.71
C CYS A 18 21.26 -13.42 -3.13
N LEU A 19 22.02 -13.96 -4.09
CA LEU A 19 22.03 -13.46 -5.48
C LEU A 19 20.72 -13.75 -6.24
N ALA A 20 20.06 -14.88 -5.94
CA ALA A 20 18.78 -15.22 -6.56
C ALA A 20 17.59 -14.37 -6.06
N GLN A 21 17.63 -13.91 -4.80
CA GLN A 21 16.58 -13.03 -4.27
C GLN A 21 16.66 -11.61 -4.85
N THR A 22 17.88 -11.10 -5.08
CA THR A 22 18.07 -9.78 -5.70
C THR A 22 17.53 -9.74 -7.13
N THR A 23 17.73 -10.80 -7.92
CA THR A 23 17.26 -10.84 -9.32
C THR A 23 15.74 -10.88 -9.44
N ARG A 24 15.04 -11.59 -8.54
CA ARG A 24 13.56 -11.58 -8.52
C ARG A 24 13.01 -10.22 -8.10
N MET A 25 13.54 -9.61 -7.05
CA MET A 25 13.10 -8.28 -6.59
C MET A 25 13.32 -7.21 -7.66
N ASP A 26 14.46 -7.23 -8.34
CA ASP A 26 14.77 -6.31 -9.43
C ASP A 26 13.77 -6.46 -10.59
N SER A 27 13.44 -7.70 -10.96
CA SER A 27 12.41 -7.98 -11.97
C SER A 27 11.04 -7.43 -11.56
N LEU A 28 10.66 -7.60 -10.29
CA LEU A 28 9.40 -7.05 -9.77
C LEU A 28 9.40 -5.52 -9.79
N LEU A 29 10.51 -4.88 -9.42
CA LEU A 29 10.68 -3.42 -9.51
C LEU A 29 10.59 -2.93 -10.95
N LEU A 30 11.08 -3.69 -11.93
CA LEU A 30 10.91 -3.38 -13.35
C LEU A 30 9.43 -3.44 -13.75
N SER A 31 8.72 -4.52 -13.41
CA SER A 31 7.27 -4.66 -13.67
C SER A 31 6.46 -3.56 -12.98
N PHE A 32 6.81 -3.18 -11.76
CA PHE A 32 6.16 -2.11 -11.00
C PHE A 32 6.28 -0.73 -11.67
N LYS A 33 7.35 -0.52 -12.45
CA LYS A 33 7.57 0.70 -13.26
C LYS A 33 6.89 0.66 -14.64
N ALA A 34 6.29 -0.47 -15.04
CA ALA A 34 5.70 -0.65 -16.36
C ALA A 34 4.40 0.17 -16.55
N ALA A 35 3.86 0.15 -17.77
CA ALA A 35 2.62 0.85 -18.10
C ALA A 35 1.35 0.03 -17.76
N GLY A 36 1.38 -1.29 -17.92
CA GLY A 36 0.19 -2.14 -17.68
C GLY A 36 -0.14 -2.26 -16.20
N PHE A 37 -1.30 -1.76 -15.77
CA PHE A 37 -1.69 -1.81 -14.36
C PHE A 37 -2.09 -3.22 -13.94
N ASP A 38 -3.15 -3.75 -14.54
CA ASP A 38 -3.75 -5.04 -14.17
C ASP A 38 -2.77 -6.22 -14.33
N ASN A 39 -1.89 -6.18 -15.34
CA ASN A 39 -1.00 -7.30 -15.69
C ASN A 39 0.46 -7.14 -15.28
N ALA A 40 0.87 -5.98 -14.75
CA ALA A 40 2.27 -5.78 -14.33
C ALA A 40 2.38 -5.00 -13.01
N VAL A 41 1.83 -3.79 -12.93
CA VAL A 41 2.02 -2.94 -11.73
C VAL A 41 1.34 -3.53 -10.50
N GLN A 42 0.08 -3.95 -10.60
CA GLN A 42 -0.66 -4.49 -9.46
C GLN A 42 -0.12 -5.85 -8.98
N PRO A 43 0.12 -6.86 -9.85
CA PRO A 43 0.76 -8.10 -9.42
C PRO A 43 2.14 -7.86 -8.81
N ALA A 44 2.94 -6.96 -9.40
CA ALA A 44 4.25 -6.63 -8.85
C ALA A 44 4.14 -5.94 -7.49
N SER A 45 3.16 -5.06 -7.26
CA SER A 45 3.01 -4.39 -5.96
C SER A 45 2.66 -5.38 -4.85
N ILE A 46 1.78 -6.35 -5.12
CA ILE A 46 1.41 -7.41 -4.18
C ILE A 46 2.65 -8.24 -3.81
N GLU A 47 3.38 -8.71 -4.82
CA GLU A 47 4.60 -9.52 -4.62
C GLU A 47 5.72 -8.74 -3.92
N LEU A 48 5.90 -7.46 -4.25
CA LEU A 48 6.87 -6.59 -3.58
C LEU A 48 6.52 -6.38 -2.11
N GLU A 49 5.24 -6.27 -1.79
CA GLU A 49 4.79 -6.09 -0.41
C GLU A 49 5.16 -7.28 0.49
N ASN A 50 5.19 -8.50 -0.06
CA ASN A 50 5.62 -9.71 0.64
C ASN A 50 7.10 -9.70 1.05
N TYR A 51 7.93 -8.82 0.46
CA TYR A 51 9.30 -8.59 0.95
C TYR A 51 9.36 -7.75 2.23
N GLN A 52 8.23 -7.15 2.65
CA GLN A 52 8.05 -6.40 3.90
C GLN A 52 9.15 -5.35 4.13
N GLU A 53 9.94 -5.48 5.21
CA GLU A 53 11.04 -4.57 5.52
C GLU A 53 12.05 -4.43 4.38
N LYS A 54 12.37 -5.55 3.71
CA LYS A 54 13.48 -5.66 2.75
C LYS A 54 13.28 -4.79 1.51
N ILE A 55 12.02 -4.50 1.14
CA ILE A 55 11.73 -3.71 -0.05
C ILE A 55 11.72 -2.20 0.21
N ILE A 56 11.61 -1.78 1.47
CA ILE A 56 11.48 -0.36 1.85
C ILE A 56 12.63 0.50 1.30
N PRO A 57 13.93 0.11 1.43
CA PRO A 57 15.03 0.90 0.89
C PRO A 57 14.90 1.15 -0.63
N GLN A 58 14.40 0.16 -1.38
CA GLN A 58 14.35 0.26 -2.84
C GLN A 58 13.17 1.11 -3.30
N LEU A 59 12.04 1.06 -2.56
CA LEU A 59 10.93 1.98 -2.78
C LEU A 59 11.33 3.43 -2.42
N ILE A 60 12.11 3.63 -1.36
CA ILE A 60 12.66 4.94 -1.01
C ILE A 60 13.53 5.48 -2.14
N ALA A 61 14.36 4.64 -2.77
CA ALA A 61 15.16 5.05 -3.92
C ALA A 61 14.28 5.54 -5.09
N LEU A 62 13.15 4.86 -5.34
CA LEU A 62 12.19 5.24 -6.39
C LEU A 62 11.46 6.57 -6.13
N LEU A 63 11.40 7.06 -4.89
CA LEU A 63 10.77 8.35 -4.58
C LEU A 63 11.45 9.54 -5.27
N SER A 64 12.73 9.40 -5.62
CA SER A 64 13.50 10.40 -6.37
C SER A 64 13.21 10.39 -7.88
N SER A 65 12.53 9.35 -8.39
CA SER A 65 12.27 9.18 -9.81
C SER A 65 11.39 10.30 -10.38
N LYS A 66 11.82 10.87 -11.51
CA LYS A 66 11.03 11.84 -12.28
C LYS A 66 10.19 11.16 -13.37
N ALA A 67 10.29 9.84 -13.51
CA ALA A 67 9.63 9.10 -14.58
C ALA A 67 8.11 9.23 -14.50
N TYR A 68 7.51 9.55 -15.65
CA TYR A 68 6.08 9.55 -15.88
C TYR A 68 5.78 8.43 -16.88
N VAL A 69 5.00 7.45 -16.44
CA VAL A 69 4.59 6.29 -17.23
C VAL A 69 3.08 6.20 -17.14
N LYS A 70 2.39 6.61 -18.21
CA LYS A 70 0.93 6.58 -18.28
C LYS A 70 0.44 5.14 -18.11
N LEU A 71 -0.39 4.88 -17.10
CA LEU A 71 -0.97 3.56 -16.91
C LEU A 71 -1.92 3.21 -18.06
N GLN A 72 -1.82 1.95 -18.47
CA GLN A 72 -2.64 1.24 -19.45
C GLN A 72 -3.29 0.05 -18.76
N ASN A 73 -4.31 -0.56 -19.37
CA ASN A 73 -5.05 -1.69 -18.79
C ASN A 73 -5.51 -1.37 -17.35
N THR A 74 -6.31 -0.31 -17.23
CA THR A 74 -6.83 0.22 -15.96
C THR A 74 -8.32 -0.03 -15.84
N THR A 75 -8.78 -1.19 -16.30
CA THR A 75 -10.21 -1.48 -16.58
C THR A 75 -11.09 -1.24 -15.36
N PHE A 76 -10.56 -1.58 -14.19
CA PHE A 76 -11.22 -1.45 -12.90
C PHE A 76 -10.51 -0.45 -11.97
N LEU A 77 -9.60 0.37 -12.50
CA LEU A 77 -8.82 1.30 -11.69
C LEU A 77 -9.29 2.75 -11.88
N ILE A 78 -9.67 3.34 -10.76
CA ILE A 78 -10.09 4.73 -10.65
C ILE A 78 -9.02 5.50 -9.89
N TYR A 79 -8.30 6.41 -10.57
CA TYR A 79 -7.19 7.18 -9.99
C TYR A 79 -7.03 8.56 -10.66
N PRO A 80 -6.33 9.52 -10.03
CA PRO A 80 -6.06 10.88 -10.54
C PRO A 80 -5.69 11.02 -12.01
N GLY A 81 -4.93 10.07 -12.57
CA GLY A 81 -4.52 10.10 -13.96
C GLY A 81 -5.61 9.62 -14.94
N ASN A 82 -6.60 8.83 -14.52
CA ASN A 82 -7.67 8.36 -15.41
C ASN A 82 -8.75 9.45 -15.60
N LYS A 83 -9.25 9.60 -16.84
CA LYS A 83 -10.26 10.59 -17.22
C LYS A 83 -11.67 10.01 -17.40
N ALA A 84 -11.91 8.69 -17.35
CA ALA A 84 -13.23 8.16 -17.70
C ALA A 84 -13.62 6.81 -17.06
N LEU A 85 -14.94 6.69 -16.85
CA LEU A 85 -15.80 5.54 -16.50
C LEU A 85 -15.47 4.77 -15.22
N VAL A 86 -16.33 4.95 -14.22
CA VAL A 86 -16.47 4.04 -13.07
C VAL A 86 -17.28 2.84 -13.56
N MET A 87 -16.63 1.69 -13.76
CA MET A 87 -17.35 0.42 -13.77
C MET A 87 -17.74 0.06 -12.34
N THR A 88 -18.89 -0.59 -12.18
CA THR A 88 -19.57 -0.94 -10.92
C THR A 88 -18.79 -1.90 -10.01
N HIS A 89 -17.48 -2.09 -10.20
CA HIS A 89 -16.61 -2.95 -9.38
C HIS A 89 -15.15 -2.42 -9.23
N GLY A 90 -14.88 -1.15 -9.53
CA GLY A 90 -13.51 -0.62 -9.60
C GLY A 90 -12.88 -0.23 -8.24
N SER A 91 -11.56 -0.45 -8.09
CA SER A 91 -10.76 0.05 -6.98
C SER A 91 -10.43 1.54 -7.16
N ILE A 92 -10.71 2.34 -6.13
CA ILE A 92 -10.30 3.76 -6.08
C ILE A 92 -8.93 3.86 -5.42
N ILE A 93 -7.91 4.21 -6.19
CA ILE A 93 -6.56 4.48 -5.69
C ILE A 93 -6.31 6.00 -5.81
N PRO A 94 -6.42 6.77 -4.71
CA PRO A 94 -6.33 8.23 -4.73
C PRO A 94 -4.88 8.74 -4.85
N TYR A 95 -4.09 8.16 -5.74
CA TYR A 95 -2.68 8.46 -5.96
C TYR A 95 -2.43 8.70 -7.44
N GLU A 96 -1.62 9.71 -7.79
CA GLU A 96 -1.21 9.97 -9.19
C GLU A 96 -0.22 8.91 -9.67
N LEU A 97 -0.71 7.69 -9.86
CA LEU A 97 0.07 6.51 -10.18
C LEU A 97 0.81 6.62 -11.52
N ASP A 98 0.52 7.60 -12.38
CA ASP A 98 1.33 7.80 -13.58
C ASP A 98 2.78 8.22 -13.26
N TYR A 99 3.05 8.75 -12.07
CA TYR A 99 4.42 8.99 -11.61
C TYR A 99 4.96 7.80 -10.82
N VAL A 100 6.10 7.26 -11.24
CA VAL A 100 6.77 6.14 -10.56
C VAL A 100 7.06 6.47 -9.09
N SER A 101 7.49 7.69 -8.80
CA SER A 101 7.71 8.16 -7.43
C SER A 101 6.47 8.10 -6.55
N VAL A 102 5.28 8.32 -7.13
CA VAL A 102 4.01 8.29 -6.41
C VAL A 102 3.53 6.86 -6.21
N ARG A 103 3.76 5.96 -7.18
CA ARG A 103 3.53 4.51 -6.98
C ARG A 103 4.35 3.98 -5.81
N ALA A 104 5.64 4.33 -5.77
CA ALA A 104 6.51 3.94 -4.66
C ALA A 104 6.02 4.51 -3.33
N GLY A 105 5.60 5.78 -3.29
CA GLY A 105 4.96 6.38 -2.13
C GLY A 105 3.69 5.65 -1.68
N TRP A 106 2.82 5.29 -2.62
CA TRP A 106 1.62 4.48 -2.36
C TRP A 106 1.95 3.14 -1.71
N LEU A 107 2.88 2.37 -2.28
CA LEU A 107 3.26 1.07 -1.73
C LEU A 107 3.96 1.19 -0.37
N LEU A 108 4.73 2.26 -0.14
CA LEU A 108 5.32 2.56 1.16
C LEU A 108 4.25 2.88 2.21
N GLU A 109 3.21 3.65 1.87
CA GLU A 109 2.10 3.95 2.78
C GLU A 109 1.34 2.66 3.15
N GLN A 110 1.15 1.74 2.19
CA GLN A 110 0.55 0.41 2.44
C GLN A 110 1.41 -0.46 3.37
N LEU A 111 2.71 -0.59 3.07
CA LEU A 111 3.64 -1.39 3.88
C LEU A 111 3.74 -0.90 5.32
N THR A 112 3.76 0.41 5.51
CA THR A 112 4.11 1.04 6.80
C THR A 112 2.89 1.52 7.58
N PHE A 113 1.69 1.40 6.99
CA PHE A 113 0.44 1.93 7.53
C PHE A 113 0.57 3.39 8.00
N ASN A 114 1.34 4.19 7.25
CA ASN A 114 1.60 5.60 7.55
C ASN A 114 1.07 6.50 6.44
N ASP A 115 0.72 7.74 6.82
CA ASP A 115 0.43 8.81 5.86
C ASP A 115 1.70 9.64 5.62
N PHE A 116 2.40 9.34 4.54
CA PHE A 116 3.53 10.16 4.11
C PHE A 116 3.06 11.41 3.38
N GLY A 117 1.89 11.38 2.76
CA GLY A 117 1.23 12.50 2.09
C GLY A 117 1.22 12.37 0.58
N TYR A 118 1.46 11.17 0.04
CA TYR A 118 1.45 10.91 -1.41
C TYR A 118 0.04 10.85 -2.00
N ARG A 119 -0.97 10.59 -1.16
CA ARG A 119 -2.37 10.61 -1.53
C ARG A 119 -2.82 11.99 -2.01
N THR A 120 -3.48 12.05 -3.16
CA THR A 120 -4.15 13.25 -3.65
C THR A 120 -5.33 13.58 -2.74
N LYS A 121 -5.34 14.80 -2.19
CA LYS A 121 -6.47 15.31 -1.40
C LYS A 121 -7.53 15.86 -2.37
N GLY A 122 -8.71 15.24 -2.37
CA GLY A 122 -9.89 15.82 -3.04
C GLY A 122 -10.43 15.01 -4.20
N VAL A 123 -11.07 13.88 -3.91
CA VAL A 123 -12.34 13.63 -4.59
C VAL A 123 -13.35 14.50 -3.86
N ASP A 124 -14.03 15.36 -4.61
CA ASP A 124 -15.15 16.12 -4.09
C ASP A 124 -16.16 15.17 -3.41
N SER A 125 -16.56 15.45 -2.16
CA SER A 125 -17.39 14.53 -1.36
C SER A 125 -18.71 14.22 -2.04
N ASP A 126 -19.31 15.23 -2.69
CA ASP A 126 -20.56 15.06 -3.43
C ASP A 126 -20.34 14.19 -4.66
N THR A 127 -19.20 14.34 -5.34
CA THR A 127 -18.81 13.50 -6.46
C THR A 127 -18.55 12.05 -6.03
N TYR A 128 -17.87 11.83 -4.91
CA TYR A 128 -17.69 10.49 -4.35
C TYR A 128 -19.04 9.86 -3.97
N SER A 129 -19.89 10.58 -3.22
CA SER A 129 -21.21 10.10 -2.80
C SER A 129 -22.14 9.82 -3.98
N ARG A 130 -22.14 10.67 -5.02
CA ARG A 130 -22.89 10.39 -6.27
C ARG A 130 -22.37 9.15 -6.98
N ILE A 131 -21.04 8.95 -7.01
CA ILE A 131 -20.44 7.76 -7.60
C ILE A 131 -20.90 6.50 -6.85
N MET A 132 -20.82 6.51 -5.52
CA MET A 132 -21.27 5.38 -4.71
C MET A 132 -22.78 5.14 -4.85
N ALA A 133 -23.59 6.20 -4.86
CA ALA A 133 -25.04 6.09 -5.05
C ALA A 133 -25.44 5.51 -6.42
N SER A 134 -24.76 5.92 -7.50
CA SER A 134 -24.97 5.35 -8.83
C SER A 134 -24.41 3.93 -8.98
N TYR A 135 -23.33 3.60 -8.25
CA TYR A 135 -22.73 2.26 -8.22
C TYR A 135 -23.68 1.22 -7.58
N PHE A 136 -24.41 1.60 -6.53
CA PHE A 136 -25.36 0.71 -5.85
C PHE A 136 -26.80 0.79 -6.39
N ALA A 137 -27.06 1.59 -7.42
CA ALA A 137 -28.38 1.70 -8.03
C ALA A 137 -28.65 0.50 -8.97
N PRO A 138 -29.86 -0.11 -8.93
CA PRO A 138 -30.25 -1.14 -9.89
C PRO A 138 -30.19 -0.59 -11.33
N GLY A 139 -29.42 -1.24 -12.20
CA GLY A 139 -29.22 -0.79 -13.60
C GLY A 139 -28.16 0.30 -13.80
N GLY A 140 -27.25 0.47 -12.84
CA GLY A 140 -26.23 1.53 -12.75
C GLY A 140 -25.67 2.02 -14.09
N HIS A 141 -25.91 3.31 -14.38
CA HIS A 141 -25.35 4.00 -15.52
C HIS A 141 -23.89 4.44 -15.28
N PRO A 142 -23.07 4.57 -16.33
CA PRO A 142 -21.74 5.17 -16.25
C PRO A 142 -21.76 6.51 -15.52
N VAL A 143 -20.95 6.66 -14.47
CA VAL A 143 -20.83 7.95 -13.80
C VAL A 143 -19.89 8.86 -14.58
N ALA A 144 -20.35 10.10 -14.82
CA ALA A 144 -19.58 11.15 -15.48
C ALA A 144 -18.26 11.44 -14.75
N GLN A 145 -17.24 11.80 -15.55
CA GLN A 145 -15.84 12.06 -15.20
C GLN A 145 -15.59 12.52 -13.76
N MET A 146 -14.72 11.82 -13.03
CA MET A 146 -14.25 12.31 -11.73
C MET A 146 -13.48 13.61 -11.86
N ARG A 147 -13.93 14.61 -11.11
CA ARG A 147 -13.23 15.89 -10.95
C ARG A 147 -12.41 15.86 -9.66
N TRP A 148 -11.13 15.59 -9.81
CA TRP A 148 -10.17 15.75 -8.74
C TRP A 148 -10.01 17.24 -8.42
N GLN A 149 -10.28 17.61 -7.17
CA GLN A 149 -10.07 18.97 -6.69
C GLN A 149 -8.56 19.28 -6.68
N TYR A 150 -8.20 20.54 -6.90
CA TYR A 150 -6.81 21.04 -6.77
C TYR A 150 -5.77 20.33 -7.65
N LYS A 151 -5.89 20.46 -8.98
CA LYS A 151 -4.81 20.07 -9.91
C LYS A 151 -3.57 20.94 -9.68
N LEU A 152 -2.59 20.38 -9.00
CA LEU A 152 -1.27 21.00 -8.84
C LEU A 152 -0.57 21.13 -10.20
N SER A 153 0.15 22.24 -10.40
CA SER A 153 1.05 22.38 -11.55
C SER A 153 2.17 21.34 -11.51
N LYS A 154 2.78 21.00 -12.65
CA LYS A 154 3.93 20.09 -12.71
C LYS A 154 5.07 20.50 -11.77
N LYS A 155 5.30 21.81 -11.60
CA LYS A 155 6.31 22.37 -10.68
C LYS A 155 5.96 22.12 -9.22
N GLN A 156 4.70 22.35 -8.83
CA GLN A 156 4.21 22.03 -7.48
C GLN A 156 4.25 20.54 -7.20
N ILE A 157 3.88 19.69 -8.18
CA ILE A 157 3.99 18.23 -8.07
C ILE A 157 5.44 17.81 -7.85
N ALA A 158 6.39 18.36 -8.61
CA ALA A 158 7.82 18.05 -8.43
C ALA A 158 8.34 18.50 -7.06
N HIS A 159 8.01 19.71 -6.62
CA HIS A 159 8.44 20.25 -5.34
C HIS A 159 7.86 19.48 -4.15
N ASN A 160 6.56 19.19 -4.18
CA ASN A 160 5.91 18.43 -3.12
C ASN A 160 6.53 17.03 -3.00
N ARG A 161 6.79 16.36 -4.13
CA ARG A 161 7.41 15.02 -4.11
C ARG A 161 8.79 15.01 -3.48
N SER A 162 9.62 16.04 -3.67
CA SER A 162 10.94 16.07 -3.03
C SER A 162 10.84 16.25 -1.51
N ILE A 163 9.86 17.03 -1.04
CA ILE A 163 9.59 17.18 0.40
C ILE A 163 9.10 15.84 0.98
N LEU A 164 8.15 15.19 0.31
CA LEU A 164 7.61 13.89 0.73
C LEU A 164 8.71 12.82 0.75
N ALA A 165 9.58 12.77 -0.26
CA ALA A 165 10.70 11.83 -0.31
C ALA A 165 11.65 12.02 0.88
N LEU A 166 11.95 13.27 1.25
CA LEU A 166 12.77 13.58 2.42
C LEU A 166 12.07 13.16 3.72
N LYS A 167 10.75 13.37 3.84
CA LYS A 167 9.95 12.94 4.99
C LYS A 167 10.02 11.43 5.17
N VAL A 168 9.83 10.65 4.10
CA VAL A 168 9.95 9.18 4.15
C VAL A 168 11.36 8.77 4.54
N LYS A 169 12.40 9.36 3.92
CA LYS A 169 13.78 9.01 4.22
C LYS A 169 14.12 9.24 5.70
N LYS A 170 13.72 10.39 6.26
CA LYS A 170 13.89 10.70 7.69
C LYS A 170 13.13 9.73 8.58
N TRP A 171 11.89 9.42 8.22
CA TRP A 171 11.09 8.44 8.95
C TRP A 171 11.79 7.08 8.96
N TRP A 172 12.26 6.60 7.81
CA TRP A 172 12.94 5.31 7.72
C TRP A 172 14.23 5.29 8.55
N GLN A 173 15.05 6.33 8.49
CA GLN A 173 16.26 6.47 9.32
C GLN A 173 15.96 6.38 10.83
N ALA A 174 14.80 6.86 11.28
CA ALA A 174 14.42 6.82 12.68
C ALA A 174 13.74 5.51 13.11
N ASN A 175 13.17 4.75 12.16
CA ASN A 175 12.29 3.61 12.47
C ASN A 175 12.82 2.27 11.95
N HIS A 176 13.86 2.23 11.11
CA HIS A 176 14.32 0.97 10.51
C HIS A 176 14.79 -0.05 11.55
N ALA A 177 15.38 0.42 12.66
CA ALA A 177 15.85 -0.46 13.72
C ALA A 177 14.65 -1.11 14.43
N GLY A 178 14.44 -2.40 14.17
CA GLY A 178 13.33 -3.15 14.75
C GLY A 178 11.99 -2.93 14.05
N TYR A 179 11.98 -2.36 12.84
CA TYR A 179 10.75 -2.29 12.06
C TYR A 179 10.26 -3.69 11.72
N THR A 180 8.97 -3.94 11.99
CA THR A 180 8.24 -5.06 11.41
C THR A 180 6.91 -4.55 10.87
N ARG A 181 6.39 -5.21 9.84
CA ARG A 181 5.07 -4.86 9.28
C ARG A 181 3.97 -5.00 10.33
N PHE A 182 4.06 -6.01 11.18
CA PHE A 182 3.12 -6.22 12.29
C PHE A 182 3.16 -5.10 13.33
N ALA A 183 4.36 -4.67 13.74
CA ALA A 183 4.48 -3.54 14.67
C ALA A 183 3.89 -2.26 14.07
N ALA A 184 4.09 -2.03 12.77
CA ALA A 184 3.49 -0.91 12.05
C ALA A 184 1.95 -1.00 11.98
N LEU A 185 1.41 -2.18 11.69
CA LEU A 185 -0.03 -2.47 11.69
C LEU A 185 -0.66 -2.17 13.06
N LYS A 186 -0.08 -2.73 14.13
CA LYS A 186 -0.52 -2.51 15.50
C LYS A 186 -0.50 -1.03 15.87
N ALA A 187 0.60 -0.34 15.57
CA ALA A 187 0.74 1.09 15.83
C ALA A 187 -0.27 1.93 15.04
N ALA A 188 -0.68 1.49 13.84
CA ALA A 188 -1.69 2.16 13.03
C ALA A 188 -3.11 1.96 13.58
N LEU A 189 -3.45 0.77 14.09
CA LEU A 189 -4.74 0.51 14.77
C LEU A 189 -4.91 1.36 16.04
N GLN A 190 -3.81 1.69 16.72
CA GLN A 190 -3.79 2.55 17.91
C GLN A 190 -3.70 4.05 17.59
N ALA A 191 -3.57 4.43 16.32
CA ALA A 191 -3.34 5.82 15.94
C ALA A 191 -4.60 6.68 16.15
N THR A 192 -4.40 7.93 16.53
CA THR A 192 -5.49 8.93 16.57
C THR A 192 -5.85 9.46 15.18
N TYR A 193 -5.00 9.25 14.18
CA TYR A 193 -5.22 9.73 12.82
C TYR A 193 -6.08 8.75 12.00
N PRO A 194 -7.33 9.10 11.62
CA PRO A 194 -8.29 8.14 11.08
C PRO A 194 -7.82 7.39 9.83
N TYR A 195 -7.03 8.04 8.97
CA TYR A 195 -6.57 7.40 7.74
C TYR A 195 -5.66 6.20 8.02
N ARG A 196 -4.76 6.29 9.02
CA ARG A 196 -3.88 5.16 9.38
C ARG A 196 -4.68 3.98 9.93
N VAL A 197 -5.68 4.26 10.77
CA VAL A 197 -6.58 3.25 11.31
C VAL A 197 -7.35 2.56 10.19
N LEU A 198 -7.95 3.34 9.28
CA LEU A 198 -8.70 2.79 8.15
C LEU A 198 -7.82 1.99 7.18
N LEU A 199 -6.56 2.39 6.98
CA LEU A 199 -5.60 1.65 6.16
C LEU A 199 -5.28 0.28 6.78
N ALA A 200 -5.04 0.24 8.09
CA ALA A 200 -4.83 -1.01 8.84
C ALA A 200 -6.08 -1.92 8.81
N LEU A 201 -7.26 -1.36 9.04
CA LEU A 201 -8.53 -2.11 8.97
C LEU A 201 -8.83 -2.63 7.56
N GLN A 202 -8.51 -1.85 6.51
CA GLN A 202 -8.65 -2.31 5.13
C GLN A 202 -7.77 -3.53 4.85
N TYR A 203 -6.52 -3.52 5.32
CA TYR A 203 -5.63 -4.68 5.21
C TYR A 203 -6.20 -5.90 5.98
N LEU A 204 -6.66 -5.71 7.22
CA LEU A 204 -7.23 -6.81 8.01
C LEU A 204 -8.50 -7.43 7.40
N SER A 205 -9.33 -6.62 6.72
CA SER A 205 -10.54 -7.15 6.05
C SER A 205 -10.22 -8.08 4.87
N ARG A 206 -9.02 -7.97 4.29
CA ARG A 206 -8.60 -8.78 3.16
C ARG A 206 -7.06 -8.82 3.08
N PRO A 207 -6.41 -9.68 3.89
CA PRO A 207 -4.95 -9.76 3.92
C PRO A 207 -4.44 -10.45 2.65
N GLU A 208 -4.18 -9.67 1.60
CA GLU A 208 -3.67 -10.18 0.32
C GLU A 208 -2.15 -10.41 0.32
N THR A 209 -1.44 -9.89 1.32
CA THR A 209 0.03 -9.91 1.42
C THR A 209 0.48 -10.22 2.84
N ASP A 210 1.70 -10.77 2.96
CA ASP A 210 2.25 -11.29 4.21
C ASP A 210 2.53 -10.19 5.25
N CYS A 211 2.13 -10.42 6.49
CA CYS A 211 2.51 -9.60 7.65
C CYS A 211 3.01 -10.54 8.73
N ASP A 212 4.32 -10.52 8.98
CA ASP A 212 4.98 -11.48 9.85
C ASP A 212 4.34 -11.54 11.23
N ASN A 213 4.05 -12.76 11.71
CA ASN A 213 3.44 -13.06 13.01
C ASN A 213 1.96 -12.62 13.16
N LEU A 214 1.31 -12.14 12.09
CA LEU A 214 -0.07 -11.66 12.18
C LEU A 214 -1.02 -12.76 12.69
N LYS A 215 -0.93 -13.99 12.17
CA LYS A 215 -1.84 -15.08 12.54
C LYS A 215 -1.66 -15.48 14.00
N GLU A 216 -0.41 -15.62 14.42
CA GLU A 216 -0.02 -16.01 15.78
C GLU A 216 -0.42 -14.96 16.81
N LEU A 217 -0.30 -13.68 16.47
CA LEU A 217 -0.56 -12.56 17.37
C LEU A 217 -1.97 -11.96 17.23
N TYR A 218 -2.78 -12.46 16.28
CA TYR A 218 -4.09 -11.87 15.98
C TYR A 218 -4.99 -11.81 17.22
N THR A 219 -5.21 -12.97 17.86
CA THR A 219 -6.11 -13.08 19.01
C THR A 219 -5.62 -12.28 20.22
N THR A 220 -4.31 -12.24 20.45
CA THR A 220 -3.73 -11.61 21.66
C THR A 220 -3.47 -10.11 21.49
N GLU A 221 -3.19 -9.64 20.29
CA GLU A 221 -2.74 -8.25 20.07
C GLU A 221 -3.63 -7.44 19.13
N VAL A 222 -4.30 -8.07 18.15
CA VAL A 222 -5.14 -7.37 17.17
C VAL A 222 -6.60 -7.35 17.60
N LEU A 223 -7.14 -8.50 18.01
CA LEU A 223 -8.55 -8.63 18.40
C LEU A 223 -8.97 -7.63 19.49
N PRO A 224 -8.21 -7.39 20.58
CA PRO A 224 -8.56 -6.38 21.58
C PRO A 224 -8.62 -4.94 21.01
N LEU A 225 -7.80 -4.63 20.00
CA LEU A 225 -7.82 -3.34 19.34
C LEU A 225 -9.07 -3.19 18.46
N LEU A 226 -9.45 -4.23 17.72
CA LEU A 226 -10.70 -4.24 16.95
C LEU A 226 -11.92 -4.07 17.85
N GLU A 227 -11.93 -4.76 18.99
CA GLU A 227 -12.96 -4.64 20.02
C GLU A 227 -13.08 -3.22 20.59
N THR A 228 -11.96 -2.50 20.67
CA THR A 228 -11.95 -1.08 21.06
C THR A 228 -12.46 -0.19 19.92
N LEU A 229 -12.00 -0.42 18.69
CA LEU A 229 -12.34 0.36 17.50
C LEU A 229 -13.82 0.24 17.10
N LYS A 230 -14.49 -0.88 17.44
CA LYS A 230 -15.95 -1.04 17.25
C LYS A 230 -16.77 -0.03 18.07
N GLN A 231 -16.16 0.63 19.07
CA GLN A 231 -16.78 1.69 19.88
C GLN A 231 -16.34 3.10 19.45
N SER A 232 -15.61 3.22 18.33
CA SER A 232 -15.13 4.52 17.85
C SER A 232 -16.29 5.48 17.53
N ALA A 233 -16.11 6.76 17.88
CA ALA A 233 -17.02 7.83 17.46
C ALA A 233 -16.99 8.06 15.94
N ASN A 234 -15.88 7.69 15.27
CA ASN A 234 -15.78 7.76 13.82
C ASN A 234 -16.52 6.57 13.18
N GLU A 235 -17.61 6.86 12.48
CA GLU A 235 -18.48 5.85 11.86
C GLU A 235 -17.76 4.94 10.88
N ALA A 236 -16.87 5.46 10.04
CA ALA A 236 -16.13 4.66 9.07
C ALA A 236 -15.20 3.65 9.77
N ILE A 237 -14.51 4.08 10.82
CA ILE A 237 -13.65 3.20 11.64
C ILE A 237 -14.50 2.14 12.32
N ARG A 238 -15.60 2.54 12.97
CA ARG A 238 -16.50 1.64 13.68
C ARG A 238 -17.06 0.56 12.75
N SER A 239 -17.60 0.97 11.60
CA SER A 239 -18.17 0.06 10.61
C SER A 239 -17.14 -0.95 10.09
N LYS A 240 -15.94 -0.48 9.72
CA LYS A 240 -14.88 -1.34 9.19
C LYS A 240 -14.31 -2.29 10.26
N ALA A 241 -14.25 -1.87 11.53
CA ALA A 241 -13.86 -2.74 12.63
C ALA A 241 -14.88 -3.87 12.86
N VAL A 242 -16.19 -3.57 12.77
CA VAL A 242 -17.25 -4.59 12.85
C VAL A 242 -17.15 -5.59 11.69
N GLU A 243 -16.90 -5.11 10.47
CA GLU A 243 -16.64 -5.99 9.31
C GLU A 243 -15.48 -6.96 9.58
N CYS A 244 -14.34 -6.46 10.06
CA CYS A 244 -13.18 -7.30 10.40
C CYS A 244 -13.48 -8.36 11.47
N LEU A 245 -14.33 -8.03 12.45
CA LEU A 245 -14.74 -8.94 13.51
C LEU A 245 -15.70 -10.04 13.01
N ASN A 246 -16.59 -9.71 12.08
CA ASN A 246 -17.60 -10.64 11.56
C ASN A 246 -17.04 -11.62 10.52
N ASP A 247 -16.22 -11.12 9.60
CA ASP A 247 -15.72 -11.92 8.47
C ASP A 247 -14.48 -12.75 8.85
N ASN A 248 -13.77 -12.32 9.91
CA ASN A 248 -12.51 -12.85 10.44
C ASN A 248 -11.69 -13.73 9.47
N PRO A 249 -11.16 -13.14 8.38
CA PRO A 249 -10.43 -13.88 7.35
C PRO A 249 -9.07 -14.42 7.81
N ILE A 250 -8.64 -14.06 9.03
CA ILE A 250 -7.33 -14.43 9.59
C ILE A 250 -7.41 -15.69 10.46
N SER A 251 -8.57 -15.99 11.05
CA SER A 251 -8.77 -17.16 11.93
C SER A 251 -9.30 -18.41 11.24
N ASN A 252 -9.80 -18.31 10.00
CA ASN A 252 -10.26 -19.46 9.23
C ASN A 252 -9.14 -19.94 8.28
N PRO A 253 -8.57 -21.14 8.49
CA PRO A 253 -7.56 -21.71 7.59
C PRO A 253 -8.11 -22.04 6.20
#